data_AF-A0A8D0KRG0-F1
#
_entry.id   AF-A0A8D0KRG0-F1
#
_cell.length_a   1.000
_cell.length_b   1.000
_cell.length_c   1.000
_cell.angle_alpha   90.00
_cell.angle_beta   90.00
_cell.angle_gamma   90.00
#
_symmetry.space_group_name_H-M   'P 1'
#
loop_
_entity.id
_entity.type
_entity.pdbx_description
1 polymer ?
#
loop_
_entity_poly.entity_id
_entity_poly.type
_entity_poly.pdbx_seq_one_letter_code
_entity_poly.pdbx_strand_id
1 'polypeptide(L)'
;MAAAAAALLLLLLAAAAGPGRVGAGRARRDALREELLLSPLPAGDVAATFQFRTRWDADLPRGAVSHYRLFPKALGRLVAALGVQELHLALTQGFWRTRTWGQPPLQAPAGAELWVWFQPTVTDVDKAWKELSNILSGIFCASLNFIDSTNTVTPTASFKPLGLANGTDHHLLRYAVLPREVVCTENLTPWKKLLPCGSKAGLAVLLKAERLFHSSYHSQAVHIRPICRFSHFEWL
;
A
#
# COMPACT_ATOMS: atom_id res chain seq x y z
N MET A 1 -23.53 -36.02 62.80
CA MET A 1 -23.53 -34.67 62.17
C MET A 1 -23.22 -34.84 60.69
N ALA A 2 -23.78 -33.96 59.87
CA ALA A 2 -24.15 -34.15 58.46
C ALA A 2 -23.00 -34.31 57.45
N ALA A 3 -23.31 -34.95 56.31
CA ALA A 3 -22.94 -34.52 54.95
C ALA A 3 -23.70 -35.44 53.95
N ALA A 4 -24.90 -35.10 53.49
CA ALA A 4 -25.23 -34.15 52.41
C ALA A 4 -24.68 -34.59 51.04
N ALA A 5 -25.61 -35.05 50.20
CA ALA A 5 -25.42 -35.46 48.81
C ALA A 5 -25.18 -34.27 47.88
N ALA A 6 -24.45 -34.49 46.80
CA ALA A 6 -24.49 -33.65 45.61
C ALA A 6 -24.33 -34.52 44.35
N ALA A 7 -25.44 -34.82 43.70
CA ALA A 7 -25.48 -35.45 42.39
C ALA A 7 -25.17 -34.39 41.32
N LEU A 8 -24.15 -34.63 40.51
CA LEU A 8 -23.75 -33.72 39.43
C LEU A 8 -24.53 -34.08 38.16
N LEU A 9 -25.49 -33.23 37.79
CA LEU A 9 -26.29 -33.36 36.57
C LEU A 9 -25.53 -32.72 35.39
N LEU A 10 -24.94 -33.54 34.50
CA LEU A 10 -24.33 -33.08 33.25
C LEU A 10 -25.41 -33.00 32.14
N LEU A 11 -25.83 -31.78 31.79
CA LEU A 11 -26.64 -31.53 30.60
C LEU A 11 -25.74 -31.43 29.35
N LEU A 12 -25.84 -32.43 28.46
CA LEU A 12 -25.26 -32.41 27.12
C LEU A 12 -26.29 -31.83 26.13
N LEU A 13 -26.09 -30.59 25.69
CA LEU A 13 -26.85 -29.99 24.60
C LEU A 13 -26.21 -30.38 23.26
N ALA A 14 -26.80 -31.36 22.57
CA ALA A 14 -26.46 -31.69 21.19
C ALA A 14 -27.20 -30.72 20.24
N ALA A 15 -26.49 -29.74 19.67
CA ALA A 15 -27.01 -28.90 18.60
C ALA A 15 -26.86 -29.62 17.25
N ALA A 16 -27.97 -30.10 16.69
CA ALA A 16 -28.02 -30.63 15.34
C ALA A 16 -27.95 -29.47 14.32
N ALA A 17 -26.78 -29.28 13.69
CA ALA A 17 -26.65 -28.39 12.55
C ALA A 17 -27.00 -29.16 11.27
N GLY A 18 -28.16 -28.85 10.67
CA GLY A 18 -28.55 -29.38 9.36
C GLY A 18 -27.61 -28.91 8.24
N PRO A 19 -27.58 -29.60 7.09
CA PRO A 19 -26.70 -29.26 5.98
C PRO A 19 -27.23 -28.00 5.28
N GLY A 20 -26.76 -26.83 5.72
CA GLY A 20 -26.94 -25.58 5.00
C GLY A 20 -26.21 -25.67 3.67
N ARG A 21 -26.95 -25.65 2.55
CA ARG A 21 -26.41 -25.48 1.20
C ARG A 21 -25.58 -24.20 1.15
N VAL A 22 -24.25 -24.35 1.21
CA VAL A 22 -23.32 -23.25 0.92
C VAL A 22 -23.39 -23.01 -0.58
N GLY A 23 -24.19 -22.04 -0.99
CA GLY A 23 -24.10 -21.48 -2.32
C GLY A 23 -22.68 -20.99 -2.53
N ALA A 24 -21.96 -21.59 -3.47
CA ALA A 24 -20.64 -21.15 -3.90
C ALA A 24 -20.76 -19.83 -4.70
N GLY A 25 -21.18 -18.77 -4.03
CA GLY A 25 -20.89 -17.41 -4.48
C GLY A 25 -19.39 -17.25 -4.37
N ARG A 26 -18.68 -17.12 -5.50
CA ARG A 26 -17.25 -16.79 -5.53
C ARG A 26 -17.08 -15.48 -4.77
N ALA A 27 -16.75 -15.57 -3.48
CA ALA A 27 -16.58 -14.41 -2.64
C ALA A 27 -15.52 -13.53 -3.30
N ARG A 28 -15.88 -12.28 -3.58
CA ARG A 28 -14.95 -11.27 -4.04
C ARG A 28 -14.03 -10.97 -2.85
N ARG A 29 -12.90 -11.68 -2.79
CA ARG A 29 -12.00 -11.70 -1.63
C ARG A 29 -10.99 -10.56 -1.74
N ASP A 30 -11.47 -9.34 -1.51
CA ASP A 30 -10.55 -8.31 -1.06
C ASP A 30 -9.86 -8.84 0.21
N ALA A 31 -8.54 -8.80 0.24
CA ALA A 31 -7.75 -9.36 1.34
C ALA A 31 -6.69 -8.35 1.77
N LEU A 32 -6.55 -8.16 3.09
CA LEU A 32 -5.47 -7.39 3.70
C LEU A 32 -4.49 -8.37 4.35
N ARG A 33 -3.20 -8.22 4.05
CA ARG A 33 -2.10 -8.88 4.76
C ARG A 33 -1.21 -7.83 5.40
N GLU A 34 -0.93 -7.99 6.68
CA GLU A 34 -0.06 -7.11 7.46
C GLU A 34 1.18 -7.90 7.89
N GLU A 35 2.36 -7.35 7.66
CA GLU A 35 3.64 -7.98 8.01
C GLU A 35 4.55 -6.95 8.71
N LEU A 36 5.25 -7.39 9.75
CA LEU A 36 6.27 -6.61 10.46
C LEU A 36 7.55 -7.43 10.50
N LEU A 37 8.62 -6.89 9.91
CA LEU A 37 9.97 -7.42 10.03
C LEU A 37 10.77 -6.50 10.95
N LEU A 38 11.34 -7.09 12.01
CA LEU A 38 12.28 -6.43 12.91
C LEU A 38 13.68 -6.97 12.64
N SER A 39 14.59 -6.09 12.26
CA SER A 39 15.97 -6.43 11.96
C SER A 39 16.91 -5.69 12.91
N PRO A 40 17.71 -6.39 13.73
CA PRO A 40 18.73 -5.74 14.54
C PRO A 40 19.82 -5.15 13.64
N LEU A 41 20.24 -3.92 13.92
CA LEU A 41 21.32 -3.24 13.22
C LEU A 41 22.63 -3.30 14.05
N PRO A 42 23.81 -3.23 13.42
CA PRO A 42 25.09 -3.39 14.12
C PRO A 42 25.36 -2.37 15.25
N ALA A 43 24.71 -1.20 15.21
CA ALA A 43 24.88 -0.14 16.20
C ALA A 43 23.96 -0.28 17.43
N GLY A 44 23.20 -1.38 17.54
CA GLY A 44 22.21 -1.60 18.60
C GLY A 44 20.82 -1.04 18.31
N ASP A 45 20.67 -0.30 17.21
CA ASP A 45 19.37 0.12 16.69
C ASP A 45 18.57 -1.06 16.12
N VAL A 46 17.26 -0.90 15.98
CA VAL A 46 16.37 -1.89 15.34
C VAL A 46 15.64 -1.24 14.17
N ALA A 47 15.78 -1.84 12.99
CA ALA A 47 14.99 -1.46 11.82
C ALA A 47 13.64 -2.19 11.85
N ALA A 48 12.55 -1.43 11.79
CA ALA A 48 11.19 -1.96 11.73
C ALA A 48 10.59 -1.70 10.34
N THR A 49 10.29 -2.77 9.60
CA THR A 49 9.68 -2.70 8.26
C THR A 49 8.24 -3.18 8.32
N PHE A 50 7.31 -2.27 8.09
CA PHE A 50 5.88 -2.56 8.04
C PHE A 50 5.44 -2.72 6.58
N GLN A 51 4.70 -3.79 6.27
CA GLN A 51 4.11 -4.00 4.96
C GLN A 51 2.61 -4.28 5.09
N PHE A 52 1.82 -3.42 4.46
CA PHE A 52 0.37 -3.56 4.37
C PHE A 52 0.00 -3.82 2.92
N ARG A 53 -0.52 -5.02 2.62
CA ARG A 53 -0.84 -5.46 1.26
C ARG A 53 -2.34 -5.68 1.13
N THR A 54 -3.01 -4.78 0.41
CA THR A 54 -4.42 -4.91 0.07
C THR A 54 -4.57 -5.43 -1.34
N ARG A 55 -5.17 -6.61 -1.51
CA ARG A 55 -5.63 -7.11 -2.80
C ARG A 55 -7.02 -6.55 -3.07
N TRP A 56 -7.18 -5.91 -4.22
CA TRP A 56 -8.43 -5.30 -4.65
C TRP A 56 -8.89 -5.96 -5.94
N ASP A 57 -10.01 -6.69 -5.87
CA ASP A 57 -10.56 -7.38 -7.04
C ASP A 57 -11.50 -6.45 -7.82
N ALA A 58 -10.92 -5.59 -8.66
CA ALA A 58 -11.63 -4.62 -9.48
C ALA A 58 -11.42 -4.81 -10.98
N ASP A 59 -12.52 -4.74 -11.74
CA ASP A 59 -12.50 -4.59 -13.20
C ASP A 59 -12.23 -3.12 -13.55
N LEU A 60 -10.97 -2.70 -13.48
CA LEU A 60 -10.55 -1.34 -13.88
C LEU A 60 -10.99 -0.94 -15.31
N PRO A 61 -11.03 -1.84 -16.33
CA PRO A 61 -11.46 -1.47 -17.68
C PRO A 61 -12.97 -1.26 -17.86
N ARG A 62 -13.81 -1.66 -16.89
CA ARG A 62 -15.27 -1.62 -17.01
C ARG A 62 -15.87 -0.77 -15.90
N GLY A 63 -15.74 0.55 -16.02
CA GLY A 63 -16.64 1.54 -15.41
C GLY A 63 -16.78 1.51 -13.88
N ALA A 64 -16.44 2.64 -13.24
CA ALA A 64 -16.79 3.04 -11.87
C ALA A 64 -16.99 1.89 -10.85
N VAL A 65 -15.93 1.55 -10.13
CA VAL A 65 -16.06 0.68 -8.95
C VAL A 65 -16.99 1.35 -7.94
N SER A 66 -18.18 0.78 -7.76
CA SER A 66 -19.23 1.33 -6.90
C SER A 66 -18.94 1.19 -5.41
N HIS A 67 -18.14 0.18 -5.02
CA HIS A 67 -17.83 -0.10 -3.62
C HIS A 67 -16.35 -0.42 -3.40
N TYR A 68 -15.77 0.28 -2.43
CA TYR A 68 -14.43 0.05 -1.90
C TYR A 68 -14.58 -0.57 -0.51
N ARG A 69 -14.15 -1.83 -0.32
CA ARG A 69 -14.21 -2.49 0.99
C ARG A 69 -12.93 -2.25 1.77
N LEU A 70 -11.82 -2.78 1.26
CA LEU A 70 -10.49 -2.64 1.90
C LEU A 70 -9.60 -1.62 1.19
N PHE A 71 -9.74 -1.46 -0.13
CA PHE A 71 -8.89 -0.55 -0.88
C PHE A 71 -9.27 0.92 -0.63
N PRO A 72 -8.30 1.84 -0.48
CA PRO A 72 -8.59 3.25 -0.26
C PRO A 72 -9.36 3.88 -1.40
N LYS A 73 -10.59 4.33 -1.12
CA LYS A 73 -11.47 4.98 -2.10
C LYS A 73 -10.82 6.18 -2.80
N ALA A 74 -10.03 6.97 -2.08
CA ALA A 74 -9.34 8.14 -2.64
C ALA A 74 -8.37 7.72 -3.76
N LEU A 75 -7.51 6.72 -3.50
CA LEU A 75 -6.58 6.19 -4.49
C LEU A 75 -7.29 5.44 -5.61
N GLY A 76 -8.35 4.68 -5.30
CA GLY A 76 -9.08 3.94 -6.32
C GLY A 76 -9.79 4.84 -7.32
N ARG A 77 -10.39 5.93 -6.84
CA ARG A 77 -10.98 6.97 -7.69
C ARG A 77 -9.92 7.68 -8.53
N LEU A 78 -8.78 8.03 -7.93
CA LEU A 78 -7.66 8.65 -8.63
C LEU A 78 -7.17 7.78 -9.79
N VAL A 79 -6.93 6.49 -9.51
CA VAL A 79 -6.44 5.53 -10.49
C VAL A 79 -7.42 5.34 -11.64
N ALA A 80 -8.71 5.21 -11.33
CA ALA A 80 -9.75 5.07 -12.35
C ALA A 80 -9.96 6.35 -13.17
N ALA A 81 -9.93 7.53 -12.54
CA ALA A 81 -10.21 8.80 -13.20
C ALA A 81 -9.08 9.25 -14.14
N LEU A 82 -7.83 9.07 -13.73
CA LEU A 82 -6.65 9.49 -14.50
C LEU A 82 -6.07 8.38 -15.38
N GLY A 83 -6.73 7.22 -15.46
CA GLY A 83 -6.24 6.09 -16.24
C GLY A 83 -4.86 5.63 -15.80
N VAL A 84 -4.60 5.59 -14.50
CA VAL A 84 -3.32 5.11 -13.97
C VAL A 84 -3.32 3.58 -14.03
N GLN A 85 -2.20 3.01 -14.44
CA GLN A 85 -1.97 1.57 -14.44
C GLN A 85 -1.10 1.19 -13.24
N GLU A 86 0.01 1.87 -13.03
CA GLU A 86 0.91 1.68 -11.89
C GLU A 86 1.26 3.01 -11.25
N LEU A 87 1.36 3.04 -9.92
CA LEU A 87 1.71 4.24 -9.17
C LEU A 87 2.61 3.89 -8.01
N HIS A 88 3.71 4.61 -7.91
CA HIS A 88 4.70 4.42 -6.87
C HIS A 88 5.09 5.79 -6.31
N LEU A 89 4.81 5.99 -5.03
CA LEU A 89 5.19 7.19 -4.30
C LEU A 89 5.97 6.77 -3.06
N ALA A 90 7.13 7.37 -2.84
CA ALA A 90 7.90 7.24 -1.61
C ALA A 90 8.24 8.63 -1.04
N LEU A 91 8.11 8.77 0.27
CA LEU A 91 8.57 9.92 1.06
C LEU A 91 9.59 9.40 2.08
N THR A 92 10.83 9.87 1.96
CA THR A 92 11.95 9.35 2.75
C THR A 92 12.74 10.48 3.40
N GLN A 93 13.00 10.32 4.70
CA GLN A 93 13.92 11.18 5.43
C GLN A 93 15.14 10.38 5.87
N GLY A 94 16.31 10.99 5.69
CA GLY A 94 17.60 10.38 5.98
C GLY A 94 18.11 9.49 4.84
N PHE A 95 19.14 8.71 5.13
CA PHE A 95 19.80 7.87 4.14
C PHE A 95 20.01 6.45 4.69
N TRP A 96 19.62 5.44 3.92
CA TRP A 96 19.87 4.05 4.28
C TRP A 96 21.35 3.70 4.08
N ARG A 97 22.04 3.36 5.16
CA ARG A 97 23.47 3.05 5.14
C ARG A 97 23.71 1.61 4.66
N THR A 98 23.62 1.38 3.35
CA THR A 98 23.70 0.03 2.74
C THR A 98 24.97 -0.74 3.13
N ARG A 99 26.11 -0.05 3.30
CA ARG A 99 27.38 -0.68 3.69
C ARG A 99 27.34 -1.31 5.09
N THR A 100 26.59 -0.74 6.02
CA THR A 100 26.53 -1.18 7.42
C THR A 100 25.23 -1.91 7.74
N TRP A 101 24.12 -1.52 7.13
CA TRP A 101 22.79 -2.08 7.41
C TRP A 101 22.36 -3.14 6.38
N GLY A 102 23.15 -3.37 5.33
CA GLY A 102 22.80 -4.29 4.25
C GLY A 102 21.82 -3.68 3.24
N GLN A 103 21.22 -4.51 2.39
CA GLN A 103 20.24 -4.04 1.41
C GLN A 103 18.92 -3.65 2.08
N PRO A 104 18.34 -2.47 1.79
CA PRO A 104 17.04 -2.10 2.31
C PRO A 104 15.95 -3.00 1.69
N PRO A 105 14.86 -3.31 2.41
CA PRO A 105 13.74 -4.06 1.86
C PRO A 105 13.07 -3.38 0.66
N LEU A 106 13.10 -2.05 0.62
CA LEU A 106 12.63 -1.22 -0.48
C LEU A 106 13.61 -0.07 -0.68
N GLN A 107 14.05 0.13 -1.91
CA GLN A 107 14.91 1.26 -2.28
C GLN A 107 14.04 2.51 -2.48
N ALA A 108 14.42 3.62 -1.86
CA ALA A 108 13.80 4.91 -2.07
C ALA A 108 14.85 6.02 -1.81
N PRO A 109 14.96 7.05 -2.68
CA PRO A 109 15.83 8.18 -2.45
C PRO A 109 15.28 9.09 -1.36
N ALA A 110 16.13 9.96 -0.82
CA ALA A 110 15.71 11.01 0.11
C ALA A 110 14.81 12.05 -0.57
N GLY A 111 13.83 12.57 0.17
CA GLY A 111 12.79 13.45 -0.34
C GLY A 111 11.59 12.67 -0.86
N ALA A 112 10.91 13.21 -1.87
CA ALA A 112 9.81 12.52 -2.54
C ALA A 112 10.26 11.93 -3.87
N GLU A 113 9.86 10.69 -4.14
CA GLU A 113 9.99 10.02 -5.44
C GLU A 113 8.59 9.62 -5.91
N LEU A 114 8.22 10.00 -7.13
CA LEU A 114 6.96 9.63 -7.75
C LEU A 114 7.23 9.11 -9.15
N TRP A 115 6.73 7.92 -9.44
CA TRP A 115 6.70 7.40 -10.80
C TRP A 115 5.47 6.57 -11.08
N VAL A 116 5.00 6.67 -12.32
CA VAL A 116 3.65 6.28 -12.71
C VAL A 116 3.66 5.78 -14.14
N TRP A 117 2.97 4.66 -14.36
CA TRP A 117 2.62 4.19 -15.68
C TRP A 117 1.14 4.46 -15.92
N PHE A 118 0.82 5.14 -17.02
CA PHE A 118 -0.54 5.36 -17.46
C PHE A 118 -1.02 4.23 -18.35
N GLN A 119 -2.34 4.06 -18.44
CA GLN A 119 -2.97 3.13 -19.36
C GLN A 119 -2.83 3.64 -20.80
N PRO A 120 -2.74 2.74 -21.80
CA PRO A 120 -2.66 3.13 -23.22
C PRO A 120 -3.86 3.94 -23.73
N THR A 121 -4.96 3.97 -22.98
CA THR A 121 -6.16 4.75 -23.30
C THR A 121 -6.02 6.25 -23.00
N VAL A 122 -4.99 6.65 -22.24
CA VAL A 122 -4.75 8.06 -21.88
C VAL A 122 -4.12 8.77 -23.07
N THR A 123 -4.81 9.79 -23.61
CA THR A 123 -4.36 10.55 -24.76
C THR A 123 -3.34 11.64 -24.40
N ASP A 124 -3.57 12.37 -23.31
CA ASP A 124 -2.70 13.45 -22.83
C ASP A 124 -2.08 13.07 -21.48
N VAL A 125 -0.91 12.45 -21.55
CA VAL A 125 -0.18 11.94 -20.38
C VAL A 125 0.35 13.08 -19.51
N ASP A 126 0.78 14.20 -20.11
CA ASP A 126 1.37 15.32 -19.35
C ASP A 126 0.32 16.08 -18.56
N LYS A 127 -0.89 16.25 -19.12
CA LYS A 127 -2.03 16.79 -18.39
C LYS A 127 -2.45 15.85 -17.24
N ALA A 128 -2.57 14.55 -17.51
CA ALA A 128 -2.91 13.57 -16.49
C ALA A 128 -1.87 13.52 -15.36
N TRP A 129 -0.58 13.64 -15.71
CA TRP A 129 0.53 13.71 -14.78
C TRP A 129 0.47 14.94 -13.87
N LYS A 130 0.22 16.12 -14.43
CA LYS A 130 0.05 17.36 -13.66
C LYS A 130 -1.16 17.28 -12.74
N GLU A 131 -2.28 16.73 -13.20
CA GLU A 131 -3.47 16.56 -12.37
C GLU A 131 -3.22 15.55 -11.24
N LEU A 132 -2.52 14.45 -11.54
CA LEU A 132 -2.14 13.42 -10.58
C LEU A 132 -1.27 13.97 -9.45
N SER A 133 -0.20 14.71 -9.78
CA SER A 133 0.73 15.26 -8.79
C SER A 133 0.03 16.24 -7.83
N ASN A 134 -0.88 17.07 -8.35
CA ASN A 134 -1.71 17.98 -7.56
C ASN A 134 -2.67 17.25 -6.61
N ILE A 135 -3.35 16.19 -7.07
CA ILE A 135 -4.25 15.42 -6.20
C ILE A 135 -3.46 14.66 -5.14
N LEU A 136 -2.33 14.05 -5.50
CA LEU A 136 -1.46 13.34 -4.55
C LEU A 136 -0.88 14.27 -3.49
N SER A 137 -0.53 15.51 -3.86
CA SER A 137 -0.11 16.54 -2.90
C SER A 137 -1.16 16.73 -1.79
N GLY A 138 -2.43 16.83 -2.16
CA GLY A 138 -3.53 16.92 -1.20
C GLY A 138 -3.77 15.65 -0.39
N ILE A 139 -3.66 14.47 -1.02
CA ILE A 139 -3.86 13.18 -0.34
C ILE A 139 -2.78 12.93 0.72
N PHE A 140 -1.50 13.21 0.40
CA PHE A 140 -0.36 12.89 1.26
C PHE A 140 0.15 14.08 2.08
N CYS A 141 -0.46 15.26 1.93
CA CYS A 141 0.00 16.50 2.54
C CYS A 141 1.48 16.78 2.26
N ALA A 142 1.87 16.62 1.00
CA ALA A 142 3.24 16.74 0.52
C ALA A 142 3.30 17.74 -0.64
N SER A 143 4.46 18.31 -0.93
CA SER A 143 4.62 19.37 -1.94
C SER A 143 4.74 18.84 -3.38
N LEU A 144 4.07 17.73 -3.68
CA LEU A 144 4.11 17.04 -4.98
C LEU A 144 3.58 17.92 -6.13
N ASN A 145 2.83 18.98 -5.83
CA ASN A 145 2.36 19.98 -6.78
C ASN A 145 3.51 20.80 -7.42
N PHE A 146 4.73 20.75 -6.88
CA PHE A 146 5.93 21.31 -7.51
C PHE A 146 6.54 20.40 -8.59
N ILE A 147 5.93 19.23 -8.85
CA ILE A 147 6.30 18.40 -10.00
C ILE A 147 5.72 19.03 -11.26
N ASP A 148 6.60 19.39 -12.19
CA ASP A 148 6.28 20.01 -13.47
C ASP A 148 7.16 19.43 -14.59
N SER A 149 7.09 20.01 -15.79
CA SER A 149 7.88 19.54 -16.94
C SER A 149 9.40 19.72 -16.77
N THR A 150 9.87 20.52 -15.81
CA THR A 150 11.30 20.78 -15.59
C THR A 150 12.00 19.73 -14.75
N ASN A 151 11.25 19.02 -13.90
CA ASN A 151 11.74 17.95 -13.02
C ASN A 151 11.11 16.58 -13.31
N THR A 152 10.36 16.48 -14.41
CA THR A 152 9.77 15.24 -14.91
C THR A 152 10.64 14.65 -16.02
N VAL A 153 10.89 13.35 -15.95
CA VAL A 153 11.64 12.59 -16.96
C VAL A 153 10.94 11.28 -17.30
N THR A 154 11.31 10.73 -18.46
CA THR A 154 10.79 9.45 -18.97
C THR A 154 11.96 8.48 -19.15
N PRO A 155 12.34 7.71 -18.11
CA PRO A 155 13.52 6.84 -18.17
C PRO A 155 13.22 5.55 -18.95
N THR A 156 13.69 5.48 -20.19
CA THR A 156 13.40 4.38 -21.14
C THR A 156 14.20 3.10 -20.92
N ALA A 157 15.29 3.15 -20.14
CA ALA A 157 16.19 2.00 -19.94
C ALA A 157 16.09 1.36 -18.54
N SER A 158 15.78 2.17 -17.51
CA SER A 158 15.95 1.77 -16.11
C SER A 158 14.65 1.29 -15.44
N PHE A 159 13.49 1.68 -15.97
CA PHE A 159 12.20 1.37 -15.37
C PHE A 159 11.42 0.39 -16.23
N LYS A 160 10.91 -0.65 -15.58
CA LYS A 160 9.95 -1.59 -16.17
C LYS A 160 8.73 -1.66 -15.25
N PRO A 161 7.52 -1.86 -15.80
CA PRO A 161 6.34 -2.11 -15.00
C PRO A 161 6.59 -3.24 -14.00
N LEU A 162 6.23 -3.02 -12.73
CA LEU A 162 6.40 -4.00 -11.66
C LEU A 162 5.19 -4.93 -11.52
N GLY A 163 4.06 -4.58 -12.15
CA GLY A 163 2.88 -5.40 -12.29
C GLY A 163 2.73 -5.96 -13.71
N LEU A 164 1.57 -6.55 -13.97
CA LEU A 164 1.25 -7.02 -15.32
C LEU A 164 0.93 -5.86 -16.26
N ALA A 165 1.71 -5.74 -17.32
CA ALA A 165 1.48 -4.81 -18.41
C ALA A 165 1.55 -5.55 -19.75
N ASN A 166 0.63 -5.25 -20.66
CA ASN A 166 0.59 -5.85 -22.00
C ASN A 166 1.64 -5.25 -22.97
N GLY A 167 2.42 -4.26 -22.52
CA GLY A 167 3.47 -3.61 -23.30
C GLY A 167 4.25 -2.62 -22.44
N THR A 168 5.43 -2.21 -22.92
CA THR A 168 6.32 -1.23 -22.29
C THR A 168 6.47 0.00 -23.18
N ASP A 169 5.37 0.71 -23.41
CA ASP A 169 5.44 2.02 -24.04
C ASP A 169 5.84 3.05 -23.00
N HIS A 170 7.11 3.47 -23.07
CA HIS A 170 7.67 4.44 -22.14
C HIS A 170 7.05 5.83 -22.31
N HIS A 171 6.36 6.14 -23.41
CA HIS A 171 5.59 7.39 -23.51
C HIS A 171 4.53 7.50 -22.40
N LEU A 172 4.08 6.38 -21.84
CA LEU A 172 3.13 6.32 -20.73
C LEU A 172 3.80 6.40 -19.34
N LEU A 173 5.13 6.45 -19.29
CA LEU A 173 5.89 6.56 -18.04
C LEU A 173 6.18 8.02 -17.71
N ARG A 174 5.97 8.40 -16.46
CA ARG A 174 6.47 9.66 -15.88
C ARG A 174 7.17 9.37 -14.57
N TYR A 175 8.31 10.01 -14.37
CA TYR A 175 9.12 9.92 -13.17
C TYR A 175 9.55 11.31 -12.74
N ALA A 176 9.46 11.61 -11.45
CA ALA A 176 9.99 12.83 -10.85
C ALA A 176 10.47 12.58 -9.43
N VAL A 177 11.40 13.44 -8.98
CA VAL A 177 11.91 13.46 -7.61
C VAL A 177 11.90 14.89 -7.11
N LEU A 178 11.52 15.07 -5.84
CA LEU A 178 11.70 16.31 -5.09
C LEU A 178 12.67 16.05 -3.93
N PRO A 179 14.00 16.21 -4.14
CA PRO A 179 14.99 15.89 -3.11
C PRO A 179 14.90 16.76 -1.85
N ARG A 180 14.26 17.94 -1.97
CA ARG A 180 14.07 18.91 -0.88
C ARG A 180 12.72 18.75 -0.18
N GLU A 181 11.92 17.75 -0.54
CA GLU A 181 10.69 17.47 0.20
C GLU A 181 11.05 17.04 1.63
N VAL A 182 10.50 17.75 2.61
CA VAL A 182 10.67 17.42 4.02
C VAL A 182 9.55 16.45 4.40
N VAL A 183 9.91 15.34 5.06
CA VAL A 183 8.91 14.44 5.62
C VAL A 183 8.60 14.89 7.05
N CYS A 184 7.38 15.32 7.27
CA CYS A 184 6.94 15.87 8.54
C CYS A 184 6.02 14.90 9.29
N THR A 185 5.86 15.12 10.60
CA THR A 185 5.06 14.23 11.47
C THR A 185 3.60 14.11 11.02
N GLU A 186 3.06 15.16 10.41
CA GLU A 186 1.71 15.22 9.87
C GLU A 186 1.49 14.30 8.68
N ASN A 187 2.54 13.94 7.91
CA ASN A 187 2.41 13.04 6.76
C ASN A 187 1.93 11.65 7.19
N LEU A 188 2.22 11.19 8.42
CA LEU A 188 1.80 9.86 8.86
C LEU A 188 0.28 9.69 8.91
N THR A 189 -0.47 10.77 9.14
CA THR A 189 -1.94 10.72 9.21
C THR A 189 -2.58 10.28 7.89
N PRO A 190 -2.28 10.89 6.73
CA PRO A 190 -2.79 10.40 5.46
C PRO A 190 -2.33 8.99 5.11
N TRP A 191 -1.11 8.58 5.45
CA TRP A 191 -0.64 7.20 5.25
C TRP A 191 -1.49 6.19 6.02
N LYS A 192 -1.78 6.46 7.29
CA LYS A 192 -2.68 5.61 8.10
C LYS A 192 -4.08 5.55 7.53
N LYS A 193 -4.61 6.65 6.96
CA LYS A 193 -5.94 6.68 6.33
C LYS A 193 -6.07 5.75 5.12
N LEU A 194 -4.96 5.28 4.55
CA LEU A 194 -4.97 4.25 3.50
C LEU A 194 -5.24 2.84 4.05
N LEU A 195 -5.20 2.64 5.36
CA LEU A 195 -5.47 1.34 5.97
C LEU A 195 -6.96 1.24 6.32
N PRO A 196 -7.62 0.07 6.16
CA PRO A 196 -9.07 -0.07 6.37
C PRO A 196 -9.58 0.41 7.73
N CYS A 197 -8.77 0.23 8.78
CA CYS A 197 -9.09 0.63 10.15
C CYS A 197 -8.27 1.84 10.62
N GLY A 198 -7.57 2.54 9.72
CA GLY A 198 -6.64 3.58 10.11
C GLY A 198 -5.54 3.02 11.02
N SER A 199 -5.38 3.63 12.19
CA SER A 199 -4.51 3.14 13.28
C SER A 199 -5.29 2.56 14.47
N LYS A 200 -6.51 2.06 14.26
CA LYS A 200 -7.37 1.54 15.34
C LYS A 200 -7.22 0.03 15.58
N ALA A 201 -6.64 -0.70 14.64
CA ALA A 201 -6.47 -2.15 14.71
C ALA A 201 -5.24 -2.60 13.90
N GLY A 202 -4.80 -3.84 14.11
CA GLY A 202 -3.69 -4.45 13.38
C GLY A 202 -2.32 -3.87 13.74
N LEU A 203 -1.34 -4.08 12.87
CA LEU A 203 0.03 -3.59 13.07
C LEU A 203 0.12 -2.06 12.94
N ALA A 204 -0.88 -1.43 12.32
CA ALA A 204 -0.99 0.02 12.18
C ALA A 204 -1.02 0.77 13.51
N VAL A 205 -1.43 0.11 14.61
CA VAL A 205 -1.44 0.68 15.97
C VAL A 205 -0.02 0.99 16.46
N LEU A 206 0.98 0.27 15.97
CA LEU A 206 2.40 0.45 16.33
C LEU A 206 3.03 1.66 15.63
N LEU A 207 2.41 2.20 14.59
CA LEU A 207 2.91 3.37 13.85
C LEU A 207 2.73 4.64 14.70
N LYS A 208 3.67 4.93 15.60
CA LYS A 208 3.66 6.15 16.43
C LYS A 208 4.56 7.22 15.81
N ALA A 209 4.00 8.40 15.52
CA ALA A 209 4.71 9.49 14.86
C ALA A 209 6.01 9.84 15.60
N GLU A 210 5.92 10.12 16.89
CA GLU A 210 7.08 10.49 17.73
C GLU A 210 8.26 9.51 17.59
N ARG A 211 8.00 8.20 17.51
CA ARG A 211 9.05 7.20 17.37
C ARG A 211 9.60 7.10 15.94
N LEU A 212 8.74 7.25 14.93
CA LEU A 212 9.14 7.17 13.52
C LEU A 212 9.99 8.37 13.11
N PHE A 213 9.61 9.58 13.52
CA PHE A 213 10.30 10.81 13.10
C PHE A 213 11.56 11.13 13.93
N HIS A 214 11.78 10.42 15.04
CA HIS A 214 13.04 10.49 15.81
C HIS A 214 14.10 9.45 15.34
N SER A 215 13.75 8.59 14.39
CA SER A 215 14.69 7.62 13.84
C SER A 215 15.69 8.28 12.87
N SER A 216 16.89 7.71 12.75
CA SER A 216 17.91 8.23 11.81
C SER A 216 17.54 8.04 10.33
N TYR A 217 16.59 7.15 10.04
CA TYR A 217 16.06 6.89 8.72
C TYR A 217 14.61 6.43 8.83
N HIS A 218 13.73 7.05 8.06
CA HIS A 218 12.39 6.52 7.84
C HIS A 218 11.95 6.74 6.40
N SER A 219 11.20 5.77 5.86
CA SER A 219 10.62 5.84 4.53
C SER A 219 9.18 5.32 4.57
N GLN A 220 8.29 6.04 3.90
CA GLN A 220 6.88 5.70 3.75
C GLN A 220 6.57 5.64 2.26
N ALA A 221 6.05 4.52 1.80
CA ALA A 221 5.79 4.31 0.37
C ALA A 221 4.44 3.64 0.12
N VAL A 222 3.79 4.04 -0.97
CA VAL A 222 2.59 3.40 -1.52
C VAL A 222 2.91 2.91 -2.92
N HIS A 223 2.52 1.68 -3.19
CA HIS A 223 2.66 1.07 -4.50
C HIS A 223 1.32 0.46 -4.91
N ILE A 224 0.84 0.88 -6.08
CA ILE A 224 -0.34 0.35 -6.74
C ILE A 224 0.15 -0.28 -8.04
N ARG A 225 -0.14 -1.56 -8.22
CA ARG A 225 0.20 -2.29 -9.45
C ARG A 225 -0.83 -3.38 -9.74
N PRO A 226 -1.09 -3.69 -11.01
CA PRO A 226 -1.96 -4.78 -11.40
C PRO A 226 -1.27 -6.12 -11.10
N ILE A 227 -2.06 -7.08 -10.61
CA ILE A 227 -1.64 -8.46 -10.33
C ILE A 227 -2.59 -9.44 -11.01
N CYS A 228 -2.13 -10.66 -11.31
CA CYS A 228 -2.97 -11.69 -11.89
C CYS A 228 -4.12 -12.05 -10.92
N ARG A 229 -5.34 -12.16 -11.46
CA ARG A 229 -6.45 -12.81 -10.76
C ARG A 229 -6.17 -14.31 -10.70
N PHE A 230 -5.61 -14.76 -9.57
CA PHE A 230 -5.30 -16.14 -9.22
C PHE A 230 -4.11 -16.77 -9.99
N SER A 231 -3.02 -17.02 -9.26
CA SER A 231 -2.16 -18.18 -9.50
C SER A 231 -2.62 -19.28 -8.54
N HIS A 232 -3.37 -20.27 -9.04
CA HIS A 232 -3.54 -21.54 -8.33
C HIS A 232 -2.21 -22.29 -8.44
N PHE A 233 -1.27 -21.99 -7.55
CA PHE A 233 -0.11 -22.84 -7.31
C PHE A 233 0.17 -22.78 -5.81
N GLU A 234 -0.60 -23.57 -5.07
CA GLU A 234 -0.11 -24.15 -3.82
C GLU A 234 0.92 -25.20 -4.22
N TRP A 235 2.19 -24.90 -4.00
CA TRP A 235 3.19 -25.94 -3.83
C TRP A 235 3.54 -25.94 -2.35
N LEU A 236 3.45 -27.14 -1.76
CA LEU A 236 3.73 -27.49 -0.36
C LEU A 236 5.06 -26.92 0.14
#